data_AF-A0A1A0IZD4-F1
#
_entry.id   AF-A0A1A0IZD4-F1
#
_cell.length_a   1.000
_cell.length_b   1.000
_cell.length_c   1.000
_cell.angle_alpha   90.00
_cell.angle_beta   90.00
_cell.angle_gamma   90.00
#
_symmetry.space_group_name_H-M   'P 1'
#
loop_
_entity.id
_entity.type
_entity.pdbx_description
1 polymer ?
#
loop_
_entity_poly.entity_id
_entity_poly.type
_entity_poly.pdbx_seq_one_letter_code
_entity_poly.pdbx_strand_id
1 'polypeptide(L)'
;MWQVAAAARDCYDEAVTLSTSAKNIQADADHEGFDIDPLSGTVSDPHPPDMRGWEEEDRSAYYKELKDLQRRVNDVVASADRFDEDLAAAINAADGSIPLTPQGERANVNLADRRANEVAAFQQTYHRNPTSPNDWRMAELLDPHSYSAKNKGLNSEIKVARFTPQPGRGLVAMNAFIPRSEVLNVPHYDLGDNRGFDPRATPESSRANIWIDYDHGLIVARQNPSVSTKGEVKVGKPDVSASEGADGQVNIKYKFANPFAPGGDVWEMSVPVWCVKQCTAPSRYPGKGLHRR
;
A
#
# COMPACT_ATOMS: atom_id res chain seq x y z
N MET A 1 27.94 1.28 -16.37
CA MET A 1 27.39 1.81 -17.65
C MET A 1 26.17 1.02 -18.12
N TRP A 2 26.20 -0.33 -18.17
CA TRP A 2 25.04 -1.16 -18.54
C TRP A 2 23.83 -1.04 -17.58
N GLN A 3 24.07 -0.97 -16.26
CA GLN A 3 23.01 -0.83 -15.25
C GLN A 3 22.28 0.52 -15.31
N VAL A 4 23.00 1.61 -15.59
CA VAL A 4 22.41 2.95 -15.76
C VAL A 4 21.53 3.00 -17.01
N ALA A 5 21.96 2.36 -18.11
CA ALA A 5 21.17 2.27 -19.33
C ALA A 5 19.90 1.42 -19.16
N ALA A 6 19.95 0.36 -18.35
CA ALA A 6 18.77 -0.44 -18.01
C ALA A 6 17.78 0.36 -17.15
N ALA A 7 18.25 1.00 -16.07
CA ALA A 7 17.40 1.83 -15.22
C ALA A 7 16.74 3.00 -15.99
N ALA A 8 17.49 3.65 -16.89
CA ALA A 8 16.93 4.71 -17.74
C ALA A 8 15.84 4.19 -18.70
N ARG A 9 15.97 2.96 -19.19
CA ARG A 9 14.96 2.32 -20.03
C ARG A 9 13.71 1.94 -19.25
N ASP A 10 13.88 1.40 -18.05
CA ASP A 10 12.77 1.03 -17.17
C ASP A 10 11.98 2.28 -16.75
N CYS A 11 12.68 3.37 -16.39
CA CYS A 11 12.06 4.67 -16.14
C CYS A 11 11.27 5.17 -17.36
N TYR A 12 11.81 5.03 -18.57
CA TYR A 12 11.10 5.42 -19.79
C TYR A 12 9.80 4.62 -19.99
N ASP A 13 9.86 3.29 -19.85
CA ASP A 13 8.68 2.43 -20.03
C ASP A 13 7.60 2.70 -18.96
N GLU A 14 8.01 3.02 -17.72
CA GLU A 14 7.10 3.43 -16.64
C GLU A 14 6.48 4.82 -16.91
N ALA A 15 7.27 5.79 -17.38
CA ALA A 15 6.75 7.10 -17.78
C ALA A 15 5.73 7.01 -18.92
N VAL A 16 5.96 6.13 -19.91
CA VAL A 16 5.00 5.87 -20.99
C VAL A 16 3.72 5.24 -20.43
N THR A 17 3.84 4.28 -19.51
CA THR A 17 2.70 3.63 -18.85
C THR A 17 1.87 4.64 -18.06
N LEU A 18 2.53 5.46 -17.23
CA LEU A 18 1.91 6.54 -16.46
C LEU A 18 1.18 7.53 -17.36
N SER A 19 1.83 8.00 -18.42
CA SER A 19 1.22 8.92 -19.38
C SER A 19 -0.03 8.32 -20.03
N THR A 20 0.02 7.04 -20.38
CA THR A 20 -1.11 6.32 -20.98
C THR A 20 -2.26 6.18 -19.98
N SER A 21 -1.97 5.78 -18.74
CA SER A 21 -2.99 5.67 -17.68
C SER A 21 -3.65 7.02 -17.38
N ALA A 22 -2.87 8.09 -17.27
CA ALA A 22 -3.39 9.43 -17.05
C ALA A 22 -4.33 9.88 -18.18
N LYS A 23 -3.94 9.65 -19.45
CA LYS A 23 -4.78 9.97 -20.61
C LYS A 23 -6.09 9.19 -20.64
N ASN A 24 -6.05 7.90 -20.32
CA ASN A 24 -7.26 7.08 -20.30
C ASN A 24 -8.22 7.52 -19.18
N ILE A 25 -7.68 7.90 -18.01
CA ILE A 25 -8.50 8.43 -16.92
C ILE A 25 -9.14 9.77 -17.30
N GLN A 26 -8.40 10.66 -17.97
CA GLN A 26 -8.96 11.91 -18.46
C GLN A 26 -10.06 11.67 -19.50
N ALA A 27 -9.83 10.76 -20.45
CA ALA A 27 -10.84 10.43 -21.46
C ALA A 27 -12.13 9.86 -20.85
N ASP A 28 -12.01 9.02 -19.82
CA ASP A 28 -13.17 8.49 -19.10
C ASP A 28 -13.89 9.61 -18.32
N ALA A 29 -13.14 10.51 -17.67
CA ALA A 29 -13.73 11.67 -16.98
C ALA A 29 -14.52 12.55 -17.96
N ASP A 30 -13.93 12.87 -19.12
CA ASP A 30 -14.55 13.67 -20.17
C ASP A 30 -15.82 12.98 -20.72
N HIS A 31 -15.80 11.66 -20.88
CA HIS A 31 -16.95 10.87 -21.35
C HIS A 31 -18.12 10.92 -20.36
N GLU A 32 -17.82 10.81 -19.06
CA GLU A 32 -18.83 10.85 -17.99
C GLU A 32 -19.22 12.29 -17.58
N GLY A 33 -18.57 13.32 -18.16
CA GLY A 33 -18.83 14.72 -17.84
C GLY A 33 -18.23 15.21 -16.53
N PHE A 34 -17.27 14.46 -15.96
CA PHE A 34 -16.53 14.84 -14.76
C PHE A 34 -15.28 15.66 -15.10
N ASP A 35 -14.88 16.52 -14.16
CA ASP A 35 -13.67 17.33 -14.24
C ASP A 35 -12.61 16.82 -13.25
N ILE A 36 -11.35 16.83 -13.66
CA ILE A 36 -10.19 16.46 -12.83
C ILE A 36 -9.35 17.71 -12.64
N ASP A 37 -9.26 18.21 -11.41
CA ASP A 37 -8.34 19.30 -11.10
C ASP A 37 -6.89 18.77 -11.13
N PRO A 38 -6.04 19.23 -12.07
CA PRO A 38 -4.68 18.72 -12.22
C PRO A 38 -3.76 19.12 -11.06
N LEU A 39 -4.13 20.12 -10.25
CA LEU A 39 -3.31 20.57 -9.11
C LEU A 39 -3.60 19.76 -7.85
N SER A 40 -4.87 19.51 -7.55
CA SER A 40 -5.27 18.76 -6.35
C SER A 40 -5.47 17.26 -6.61
N GLY A 41 -5.64 16.85 -7.87
CA GLY A 41 -6.03 15.48 -8.23
C GLY A 41 -7.48 15.17 -7.86
N THR A 42 -8.31 16.19 -7.62
CA THR A 42 -9.71 16.00 -7.20
C THR A 42 -10.60 15.81 -8.41
N VAL A 43 -11.50 14.83 -8.35
CA VAL A 43 -12.55 14.57 -9.33
C VAL A 43 -13.84 15.22 -8.86
N SER A 44 -14.51 15.97 -9.74
CA SER A 44 -15.77 16.64 -9.44
C SER A 44 -16.72 16.60 -10.63
N ASP A 45 -18.02 16.70 -10.38
CA ASP A 45 -19.01 16.96 -11.41
C ASP A 45 -19.31 18.47 -11.44
N PRO A 46 -18.97 19.19 -12.52
CA PRO A 46 -19.26 20.62 -12.63
C PRO A 46 -20.75 20.92 -12.80
N HIS A 47 -21.56 19.94 -13.21
CA HIS A 47 -22.99 20.07 -13.46
C HIS A 47 -23.79 18.90 -12.84
N PRO A 48 -23.78 18.76 -11.51
CA PRO A 48 -24.38 17.62 -10.85
C PRO A 48 -25.89 17.54 -11.13
N PRO A 49 -26.43 16.35 -11.45
CA PRO A 49 -27.85 16.21 -11.74
C PRO A 49 -28.70 16.46 -10.49
N ASP A 50 -29.92 16.98 -10.70
CA ASP A 50 -30.92 17.05 -9.63
C ASP A 50 -31.45 15.65 -9.31
N MET A 51 -30.93 15.07 -8.23
CA MET A 51 -31.27 13.70 -7.81
C MET A 51 -32.56 13.61 -6.96
N ARG A 52 -33.35 14.69 -6.86
CA ARG A 52 -34.63 14.64 -6.13
C ARG A 52 -35.59 13.68 -6.82
N GLY A 53 -36.00 12.64 -6.09
CA GLY A 53 -36.90 11.60 -6.58
C GLY A 53 -36.22 10.45 -7.31
N TRP A 54 -34.89 10.41 -7.36
CA TRP A 54 -34.15 9.23 -7.81
C TRP A 54 -34.28 8.10 -6.78
N GLU A 55 -34.31 6.87 -7.27
CA GLU A 55 -34.19 5.68 -6.43
C GLU A 55 -32.79 5.63 -5.80
N GLU A 56 -32.67 5.00 -4.62
CA GLU A 56 -31.41 4.92 -3.87
C GLU A 56 -30.28 4.25 -4.68
N GLU A 57 -30.66 3.27 -5.51
CA GLU A 57 -29.74 2.53 -6.38
C GLU A 57 -29.09 3.45 -7.42
N ASP A 58 -29.87 4.32 -8.07
CA ASP A 58 -29.37 5.25 -9.09
C ASP A 58 -28.45 6.31 -8.49
N ARG A 59 -28.80 6.85 -7.30
CA ARG A 59 -27.90 7.79 -6.59
C ARG A 59 -26.60 7.11 -6.18
N SER A 60 -26.69 5.86 -5.73
CA SER A 60 -25.51 5.09 -5.31
C SER A 60 -24.60 4.77 -6.49
N ALA A 61 -25.17 4.46 -7.66
CA ALA A 61 -24.42 4.24 -8.89
C ALA A 61 -23.64 5.49 -9.31
N TYR A 62 -24.28 6.66 -9.33
CA TYR A 62 -23.63 7.94 -9.64
C TYR A 62 -22.44 8.23 -8.71
N TYR A 63 -22.64 8.14 -7.38
CA TYR A 63 -21.53 8.39 -6.44
C TYR A 63 -20.42 7.34 -6.51
N LYS A 64 -20.76 6.12 -6.93
CA LYS A 64 -19.77 5.06 -7.11
C LYS A 64 -18.85 5.38 -8.28
N GLU A 65 -19.39 5.83 -9.41
CA GLU A 65 -18.60 6.21 -10.58
C GLU A 65 -17.61 7.34 -10.27
N LEU A 66 -18.08 8.39 -9.58
CA LEU A 66 -17.23 9.52 -9.16
C LEU A 66 -16.11 9.07 -8.21
N LYS A 67 -16.41 8.17 -7.25
CA LYS A 67 -15.41 7.59 -6.34
C LYS A 67 -14.44 6.66 -7.04
N ASP A 68 -14.91 5.87 -7.99
CA ASP A 68 -14.06 4.97 -8.77
C ASP A 68 -13.08 5.75 -9.62
N LEU A 69 -13.52 6.86 -10.22
CA LEU A 69 -12.64 7.77 -10.96
C LEU A 69 -11.62 8.46 -10.03
N GLN A 70 -12.05 8.98 -8.87
CA GLN A 70 -11.15 9.56 -7.87
C GLN A 70 -10.08 8.58 -7.40
N ARG A 71 -10.46 7.32 -7.17
CA ARG A 71 -9.51 6.26 -6.80
C ARG A 71 -8.46 6.05 -7.89
N ARG A 72 -8.87 5.98 -9.15
CA ARG A 72 -7.95 5.81 -10.29
C ARG A 72 -6.98 6.99 -10.43
N VAL A 73 -7.46 8.23 -10.22
CA VAL A 73 -6.59 9.42 -10.17
C VAL A 73 -5.55 9.30 -9.06
N ASN A 74 -5.98 8.95 -7.84
CA ASN A 74 -5.08 8.74 -6.71
C ASN A 74 -4.02 7.64 -6.99
N ASP A 75 -4.41 6.59 -7.72
CA ASP A 75 -3.50 5.51 -8.12
C ASP A 75 -2.45 5.96 -9.13
N VAL A 76 -2.80 6.81 -10.09
CA VAL A 76 -1.84 7.40 -11.04
C VAL A 76 -0.92 8.38 -10.35
N VAL A 77 -1.43 9.26 -9.48
CA VAL A 77 -0.60 10.20 -8.71
C VAL A 77 0.40 9.45 -7.82
N ALA A 78 -0.06 8.43 -7.10
CA ALA A 78 0.84 7.62 -6.28
C ALA A 78 1.88 6.86 -7.11
N SER A 79 1.53 6.44 -8.33
CA SER A 79 2.49 5.82 -9.26
C SER A 79 3.49 6.84 -9.81
N ALA A 80 3.06 8.09 -10.03
CA ALA A 80 3.93 9.18 -10.47
C ALA A 80 4.94 9.60 -9.40
N ASP A 81 4.52 9.67 -8.13
CA ASP A 81 5.43 9.98 -7.02
C ASP A 81 6.51 8.89 -6.86
N ARG A 82 6.15 7.61 -7.04
CA ARG A 82 7.13 6.50 -7.06
C ARG A 82 8.11 6.64 -8.22
N PHE A 83 7.60 6.94 -9.40
CA PHE A 83 8.43 7.17 -10.57
C PHE A 83 9.42 8.32 -10.34
N ASP A 84 9.02 9.38 -9.65
CA ASP A 84 9.92 10.49 -9.28
C ASP A 84 11.02 10.03 -8.31
N GLU A 85 10.68 9.24 -7.28
CA GLU A 85 11.65 8.65 -6.36
C GLU A 85 12.64 7.73 -7.08
N ASP A 86 12.15 6.85 -7.96
CA ASP A 86 12.97 5.93 -8.75
C ASP A 86 13.85 6.71 -9.74
N LEU A 87 13.33 7.74 -10.40
CA LEU A 87 14.11 8.61 -11.27
C LEU A 87 15.20 9.37 -10.51
N ALA A 88 14.88 9.94 -9.35
CA ALA A 88 15.84 10.66 -8.51
C ALA A 88 16.98 9.73 -8.03
N ALA A 89 16.63 8.51 -7.62
CA ALA A 89 17.62 7.50 -7.26
C ALA A 89 18.47 7.08 -8.48
N ALA A 90 17.91 7.05 -9.69
CA ALA A 90 18.65 6.68 -10.91
C ALA A 90 19.67 7.76 -11.28
N ILE A 91 19.28 9.02 -11.13
CA ILE A 91 20.16 10.18 -11.33
C ILE A 91 21.31 10.16 -10.32
N ASN A 92 21.02 9.96 -9.03
CA ASN A 92 22.04 9.87 -7.98
C ASN A 92 23.01 8.68 -8.20
N ALA A 93 22.51 7.55 -8.71
CA ALA A 93 23.35 6.40 -9.05
C ALA A 93 24.23 6.65 -10.30
N ALA A 94 23.82 7.55 -11.18
CA ALA A 94 24.53 7.88 -12.42
C ALA A 94 25.62 8.95 -12.24
N ASP A 95 25.52 9.83 -11.23
CA ASP A 95 26.41 11.00 -11.08
C ASP A 95 27.70 10.76 -10.27
N GLY A 96 27.78 9.70 -9.46
CA GLY A 96 28.95 9.36 -8.65
C GLY A 96 29.52 10.47 -7.75
N SER A 97 28.79 11.56 -7.47
CA SER A 97 29.32 12.75 -6.77
C SER A 97 28.31 13.37 -5.79
N ILE A 98 28.39 12.93 -4.54
CA ILE A 98 27.66 13.49 -3.39
C ILE A 98 28.34 14.80 -2.93
N PRO A 99 27.59 15.83 -2.49
CA PRO A 99 28.07 16.76 -1.47
C PRO A 99 28.18 16.01 -0.13
N LEU A 100 29.39 15.50 0.13
CA LEU A 100 29.96 15.03 1.41
C LEU A 100 28.99 14.68 2.56
N THR A 101 28.48 13.45 2.55
CA THR A 101 28.41 12.64 3.79
C THR A 101 29.62 11.69 3.83
N PRO A 102 30.24 11.44 5.01
CA PRO A 102 31.54 10.78 5.09
C PRO A 102 31.59 9.39 4.42
N GLN A 103 32.67 9.17 3.68
CA GLN A 103 32.98 7.95 2.93
C GLN A 103 33.01 6.71 3.84
N GLY A 104 32.04 5.83 3.61
CA GLY A 104 31.91 4.51 4.25
C GLY A 104 30.69 3.72 3.76
N GLU A 105 29.68 4.38 3.20
CA GLU A 105 28.44 3.75 2.77
C GLU A 105 28.40 3.56 1.26
N ARG A 106 28.83 2.38 0.78
CA ARG A 106 28.31 1.87 -0.49
C ARG A 106 26.87 1.42 -0.22
N ALA A 107 25.93 2.34 -0.34
CA ALA A 107 24.54 1.98 -0.61
C ALA A 107 24.53 1.27 -1.98
N ASN A 108 24.60 -0.06 -1.97
CA ASN A 108 24.39 -0.91 -3.13
C ASN A 108 22.89 -0.86 -3.50
N VAL A 109 22.41 0.28 -3.96
CA VAL A 109 21.03 0.44 -4.44
C VAL A 109 21.09 0.66 -5.93
N ASN A 110 21.09 -0.44 -6.69
CA ASN A 110 20.77 -0.41 -8.11
C ASN A 110 19.24 -0.53 -8.21
N LEU A 111 18.57 0.43 -8.82
CA LEU A 111 17.10 0.44 -8.96
C LEU A 111 16.57 -0.74 -9.76
N ALA A 112 17.34 -1.22 -10.73
CA ALA A 112 17.02 -2.45 -11.45
C ALA A 112 16.96 -3.65 -10.49
N ASP A 113 17.79 -3.64 -9.43
CA ASP A 113 17.74 -4.66 -8.40
C ASP A 113 16.51 -4.47 -7.49
N ARG A 114 16.10 -3.23 -7.19
CA ARG A 114 14.85 -2.96 -6.45
C ARG A 114 13.62 -3.47 -7.18
N ARG A 115 13.43 -3.03 -8.43
CA ARG A 115 12.26 -3.43 -9.22
C ARG A 115 12.20 -4.95 -9.43
N ALA A 116 13.35 -5.58 -9.67
CA ALA A 116 13.42 -7.03 -9.78
C ALA A 116 13.06 -7.74 -8.47
N ASN A 117 13.51 -7.23 -7.32
CA ASN A 117 13.17 -7.78 -6.01
C ASN A 117 11.67 -7.67 -5.70
N GLU A 118 11.05 -6.52 -5.98
CA GLU A 118 9.61 -6.30 -5.82
C GLU A 118 8.79 -7.27 -6.68
N VAL A 119 9.15 -7.41 -7.96
CA VAL A 119 8.51 -8.38 -8.87
C VAL A 119 8.68 -9.81 -8.36
N ALA A 120 9.88 -10.19 -7.94
CA ALA A 120 10.17 -11.53 -7.43
C ALA A 120 9.36 -11.83 -6.16
N ALA A 121 9.28 -10.91 -5.20
CA ALA A 121 8.52 -11.06 -3.98
C ALA A 121 7.00 -11.15 -4.25
N PHE A 122 6.51 -10.33 -5.19
CA PHE A 122 5.12 -10.38 -5.63
C PHE A 122 4.79 -11.73 -6.27
N GLN A 123 5.61 -12.21 -7.21
CA GLN A 123 5.43 -13.51 -7.87
C GLN A 123 5.42 -14.68 -6.87
N GLN A 124 6.23 -14.63 -5.81
CA GLN A 124 6.23 -15.66 -4.78
C GLN A 124 4.88 -15.76 -4.04
N THR A 125 4.17 -14.64 -3.89
CA THR A 125 2.91 -14.57 -3.14
C THR A 125 1.67 -14.72 -4.02
N TYR A 126 1.69 -14.11 -5.21
CA TYR A 126 0.55 -14.02 -6.14
C TYR A 126 0.67 -14.95 -7.34
N HIS A 127 1.84 -15.57 -7.58
CA HIS A 127 2.09 -16.49 -8.69
C HIS A 127 1.86 -15.89 -10.09
N ARG A 128 1.94 -14.56 -10.21
CA ARG A 128 1.85 -13.80 -11.47
C ARG A 128 2.69 -12.52 -11.35
N ASN A 129 2.88 -11.82 -12.47
CA ASN A 129 3.47 -10.49 -12.46
C ASN A 129 2.49 -9.45 -11.90
N PRO A 130 2.99 -8.37 -11.28
CA PRO A 130 2.18 -7.21 -10.98
C PRO A 130 1.74 -6.53 -12.28
N THR A 131 0.45 -6.22 -12.40
CA THR A 131 -0.14 -5.62 -13.61
C THR A 131 -1.02 -4.41 -13.32
N SER A 132 -1.42 -4.21 -12.06
CA SER A 132 -2.20 -3.05 -11.62
C SER A 132 -1.40 -2.16 -10.67
N PRO A 133 -1.82 -0.90 -10.46
CA PRO A 133 -1.20 -0.04 -9.45
C PRO A 133 -1.19 -0.68 -8.06
N ASN A 134 -2.29 -1.32 -7.63
CA ASN A 134 -2.34 -2.02 -6.35
C ASN A 134 -1.43 -3.25 -6.29
N ASP A 135 -1.21 -3.95 -7.41
CA ASP A 135 -0.22 -5.02 -7.44
C ASP A 135 1.18 -4.48 -7.18
N TRP A 136 1.52 -3.33 -7.77
CA TRP A 136 2.81 -2.69 -7.55
C TRP A 136 2.96 -2.16 -6.12
N ARG A 137 1.88 -1.64 -5.54
CA ARG A 137 1.83 -1.34 -4.09
C ARG A 137 2.13 -2.60 -3.26
N MET A 138 1.46 -3.71 -3.56
CA MET A 138 1.68 -4.97 -2.85
C MET A 138 3.08 -5.56 -3.10
N ALA A 139 3.66 -5.37 -4.29
CA ALA A 139 5.01 -5.80 -4.63
C ALA A 139 6.06 -5.10 -3.76
N GLU A 140 5.93 -3.77 -3.62
CA GLU A 140 6.77 -2.96 -2.74
C GLU A 140 6.63 -3.40 -1.26
N LEU A 141 5.40 -3.66 -0.81
CA LEU A 141 5.17 -4.14 0.55
C LEU A 141 5.78 -5.52 0.80
N LEU A 142 5.72 -6.41 -0.18
CA LEU A 142 6.22 -7.78 -0.09
C LEU A 142 7.74 -7.90 -0.24
N ASP A 143 8.41 -6.87 -0.73
CA ASP A 143 9.86 -6.87 -0.85
C ASP A 143 10.54 -6.76 0.54
N PRO A 144 11.26 -7.80 1.00
CA PRO A 144 11.93 -7.74 2.29
C PRO A 144 13.18 -6.85 2.26
N HIS A 145 13.69 -6.45 1.10
CA HIS A 145 14.93 -5.69 1.05
C HIS A 145 14.75 -4.29 1.67
N SER A 146 15.83 -3.83 2.31
CA SER A 146 15.96 -2.46 2.79
C SER A 146 16.94 -1.72 1.91
N TYR A 147 16.53 -0.59 1.37
CA TYR A 147 17.32 0.27 0.50
C TYR A 147 17.88 1.48 1.25
N SER A 148 17.31 1.82 2.40
CA SER A 148 17.82 2.88 3.27
C SER A 148 19.13 2.47 3.95
N ALA A 149 20.17 3.31 3.81
CA ALA A 149 21.47 3.11 4.46
C ALA A 149 21.37 2.97 5.98
N LYS A 150 20.38 3.62 6.62
CA LYS A 150 20.14 3.55 8.07
C LYS A 150 19.93 2.11 8.56
N ASN A 151 19.39 1.24 7.71
CA ASN A 151 19.08 -0.15 8.01
C ASN A 151 20.31 -1.08 7.91
N LYS A 152 21.49 -0.58 7.52
CA LYS A 152 22.77 -1.32 7.42
C LYS A 152 22.65 -2.66 6.68
N GLY A 153 21.80 -2.71 5.64
CA GLY A 153 21.57 -3.91 4.84
C GLY A 153 20.74 -5.01 5.52
N LEU A 154 20.18 -4.76 6.71
CA LEU A 154 19.22 -5.70 7.31
C LEU A 154 17.88 -5.59 6.57
N ASN A 155 17.35 -6.73 6.20
CA ASN A 155 16.05 -6.83 5.55
C ASN A 155 14.90 -6.63 6.56
N SER A 156 13.76 -6.23 6.03
CA SER A 156 12.46 -6.21 6.69
C SER A 156 11.93 -7.64 6.86
N GLU A 157 11.16 -7.85 7.92
CA GLU A 157 10.46 -9.12 8.15
C GLU A 157 9.02 -9.01 7.68
N ILE A 158 8.54 -10.03 6.99
CA ILE A 158 7.23 -10.01 6.32
C ILE A 158 6.45 -11.28 6.69
N LYS A 159 5.18 -11.11 7.05
CA LYS A 159 4.22 -12.18 7.24
C LYS A 159 2.98 -11.95 6.40
N VAL A 160 2.46 -13.05 5.87
CA VAL A 160 1.29 -13.05 5.00
C VAL A 160 0.26 -13.98 5.60
N ALA A 161 -0.96 -13.49 5.77
CA ALA A 161 -2.15 -14.29 6.05
C ALA A 161 -3.11 -14.22 4.85
N ARG A 162 -3.93 -15.25 4.71
CA ARG A 162 -4.95 -15.36 3.66
C ARG A 162 -6.34 -15.43 4.27
N PHE A 163 -7.31 -14.91 3.55
CA PHE A 163 -8.74 -15.01 3.83
C PHE A 163 -9.51 -15.13 2.51
N THR A 164 -10.82 -15.32 2.57
CA THR A 164 -11.65 -15.44 1.37
C THR A 164 -11.66 -14.12 0.60
N PRO A 165 -11.19 -14.07 -0.67
CA PRO A 165 -11.18 -12.85 -1.47
C PRO A 165 -12.56 -12.19 -1.56
N GLN A 166 -12.57 -10.86 -1.55
CA GLN A 166 -13.74 -9.98 -1.65
C GLN A 166 -13.55 -8.97 -2.79
N PRO A 167 -13.70 -9.40 -4.05
CA PRO A 167 -13.44 -8.55 -5.22
C PRO A 167 -14.25 -7.25 -5.23
N GLY A 168 -13.61 -6.17 -5.70
CA GLY A 168 -14.19 -4.84 -5.82
C GLY A 168 -14.06 -3.98 -4.57
N ARG A 169 -13.37 -4.46 -3.53
CA ARG A 169 -13.14 -3.72 -2.28
C ARG A 169 -11.76 -3.07 -2.19
N GLY A 170 -10.85 -3.47 -3.07
CA GLY A 170 -9.54 -2.82 -3.22
C GLY A 170 -8.59 -3.05 -2.05
N LEU A 171 -7.74 -2.06 -1.81
CA LEU A 171 -6.64 -2.11 -0.86
C LEU A 171 -6.91 -1.20 0.34
N VAL A 172 -6.69 -1.72 1.55
CA VAL A 172 -6.62 -0.90 2.78
C VAL A 172 -5.18 -0.92 3.27
N ALA A 173 -4.59 0.26 3.45
CA ALA A 173 -3.23 0.44 3.93
C ALA A 173 -3.21 1.06 5.33
N MET A 174 -2.50 0.44 6.26
CA MET A 174 -2.22 0.99 7.59
C MET A 174 -0.71 1.08 7.80
N ASN A 175 -0.21 2.29 8.07
CA ASN A 175 1.20 2.59 8.22
C ASN A 175 1.46 3.13 9.63
N ALA A 176 2.23 2.40 10.44
CA ALA A 176 2.66 2.83 11.76
C ALA A 176 4.04 3.46 11.68
N PHE A 177 4.18 4.70 12.16
CA PHE A 177 5.44 5.45 12.09
C PHE A 177 5.63 6.32 13.33
N ILE A 178 6.88 6.70 13.57
CA ILE A 178 7.28 7.60 14.65
C ILE A 178 7.61 8.96 14.02
N PRO A 179 6.83 10.02 14.29
CA PRO A 179 6.98 11.29 13.59
C PRO A 179 8.25 12.07 13.94
N ARG A 180 8.91 11.70 15.04
CA ARG A 180 10.16 12.33 15.50
C ARG A 180 11.37 11.65 14.87
N SER A 181 12.51 12.35 14.84
CA SER A 181 13.80 11.79 14.46
C SER A 181 14.32 10.74 15.45
N GLU A 182 13.94 10.86 16.72
CA GLU A 182 14.35 9.95 17.81
C GLU A 182 13.20 9.71 18.78
N VAL A 183 13.17 8.54 19.40
CA VAL A 183 12.22 8.13 20.44
C VAL A 183 12.95 7.50 21.62
N LEU A 184 12.49 7.80 22.82
CA LEU A 184 13.03 7.17 24.03
C LEU A 184 12.57 5.71 24.10
N ASN A 185 13.52 4.79 24.07
CA ASN A 185 13.37 3.37 24.34
C ASN A 185 14.31 3.00 25.50
N VAL A 186 13.81 3.18 26.73
CA VAL A 186 14.61 3.21 27.96
C VAL A 186 15.61 2.03 28.06
N PRO A 187 16.91 2.28 28.35
CA PRO A 187 17.54 3.56 28.72
C PRO A 187 18.16 4.31 27.53
N HIS A 188 17.82 3.96 26.29
CA HIS A 188 18.45 4.50 25.08
C HIS A 188 17.43 5.19 24.17
N TYR A 189 17.92 5.77 23.08
CA TYR A 189 17.07 6.34 22.04
C TYR A 189 17.22 5.52 20.77
N ASP A 190 16.09 5.31 20.09
CA ASP A 190 16.03 4.73 18.76
C ASP A 190 15.68 5.82 17.74
N LEU A 191 16.19 5.67 16.51
CA LEU A 191 15.83 6.54 15.40
C LEU A 191 14.36 6.32 15.03
N GLY A 192 13.60 7.39 14.97
CA GLY A 192 12.25 7.40 14.43
C GLY A 192 12.23 7.52 12.91
N ASP A 193 11.05 7.75 12.35
CA ASP A 193 10.84 7.82 10.90
C ASP A 193 10.87 9.27 10.37
N ASN A 194 10.86 10.25 11.28
CA ASN A 194 11.03 11.67 11.00
C ASN A 194 10.12 12.21 9.88
N ARG A 195 8.86 11.78 9.86
CA ARG A 195 7.88 12.19 8.84
C ARG A 195 6.52 12.53 9.44
N GLY A 196 5.70 13.23 8.67
CA GLY A 196 4.29 13.48 9.00
C GLY A 196 3.35 12.38 8.51
N PHE A 197 2.04 12.60 8.72
CA PHE A 197 1.02 11.81 8.04
C PHE A 197 1.06 12.12 6.55
N ASP A 198 1.26 11.07 5.76
CA ASP A 198 1.31 11.14 4.32
C ASP A 198 0.61 9.90 3.75
N PRO A 199 -0.49 10.05 3.00
CA PRO A 199 -1.18 8.92 2.38
C PRO A 199 -0.34 8.21 1.30
N ARG A 200 0.79 8.79 0.87
CA ARG A 200 1.67 8.26 -0.17
C ARG A 200 2.95 7.64 0.40
N ALA A 201 3.12 7.66 1.72
CA ALA A 201 4.26 7.07 2.41
C ALA A 201 4.49 5.61 1.97
N THR A 202 5.70 5.31 1.49
CA THR A 202 6.13 3.97 1.11
C THR A 202 6.21 3.05 2.33
N PRO A 203 6.10 1.71 2.15
CA PRO A 203 6.28 0.77 3.25
C PRO A 203 7.62 0.93 3.98
N GLU A 204 8.71 1.24 3.28
CA GLU A 204 10.04 1.42 3.90
C GLU A 204 10.12 2.69 4.77
N SER A 205 9.32 3.72 4.48
CA SER A 205 9.25 4.97 5.25
C SER A 205 8.53 4.85 6.60
N SER A 206 8.04 3.66 6.96
CA SER A 206 7.28 3.39 8.19
C SER A 206 8.03 2.45 9.12
N ARG A 207 7.62 2.35 10.39
CA ARG A 207 8.12 1.32 11.30
C ARG A 207 7.56 -0.05 10.93
N ALA A 208 6.26 -0.07 10.68
CA ALA A 208 5.51 -1.27 10.42
C ALA A 208 4.29 -0.95 9.54
N ASN A 209 3.87 -1.91 8.73
CA ASN A 209 2.78 -1.77 7.77
C ASN A 209 1.85 -2.98 7.86
N ILE A 210 0.55 -2.75 7.71
CA ILE A 210 -0.46 -3.80 7.56
C ILE A 210 -1.36 -3.41 6.42
N TRP A 211 -1.22 -4.10 5.29
CA TRP A 211 -2.08 -3.86 4.16
C TRP A 211 -2.95 -5.07 3.88
N ILE A 212 -4.19 -4.79 3.49
CA ILE A 212 -5.22 -5.78 3.22
C ILE A 212 -5.63 -5.62 1.77
N ASP A 213 -5.28 -6.60 0.94
CA ASP A 213 -5.76 -6.72 -0.42
C ASP A 213 -7.03 -7.59 -0.40
N TYR A 214 -8.19 -6.92 -0.46
CA TYR A 214 -9.46 -7.63 -0.48
C TYR A 214 -9.68 -8.38 -1.79
N ASP A 215 -9.21 -7.85 -2.91
CA ASP A 215 -9.48 -8.43 -4.22
C ASP A 215 -8.81 -9.82 -4.35
N HIS A 216 -7.71 -10.04 -3.62
CA HIS A 216 -6.96 -11.29 -3.61
C HIS A 216 -6.96 -12.04 -2.27
N GLY A 217 -7.66 -11.52 -1.25
CA GLY A 217 -7.82 -12.18 0.04
C GLY A 217 -6.50 -12.30 0.82
N LEU A 218 -5.72 -11.23 0.86
CA LEU A 218 -4.39 -11.20 1.45
C LEU A 218 -4.25 -10.13 2.52
N ILE A 219 -3.55 -10.47 3.60
CA ILE A 219 -3.12 -9.52 4.62
C ILE A 219 -1.62 -9.65 4.75
N VAL A 220 -0.91 -8.55 4.61
CA VAL A 220 0.55 -8.52 4.70
C VAL A 220 0.96 -7.61 5.83
N ALA A 221 1.68 -8.17 6.80
CA ALA A 221 2.33 -7.44 7.87
C ALA A 221 3.83 -7.35 7.58
N ARG A 222 4.33 -6.13 7.40
CA ARG A 222 5.77 -5.84 7.21
C ARG A 222 6.29 -5.09 8.43
N GLN A 223 7.45 -5.50 8.93
CA GLN A 223 8.16 -4.77 9.96
C GLN A 223 9.57 -4.43 9.49
N ASN A 224 9.88 -3.13 9.46
CA ASN A 224 11.18 -2.63 9.04
C ASN A 224 12.19 -2.67 10.20
N PRO A 225 13.50 -2.68 9.89
CA PRO A 225 14.53 -2.62 10.92
C PRO A 225 14.38 -1.41 11.84
N SER A 226 14.66 -1.64 13.11
CA SER A 226 14.86 -0.62 14.14
C SER A 226 16.33 -0.29 14.25
N VAL A 227 16.63 0.99 14.43
CA VAL A 227 18.01 1.51 14.49
C VAL A 227 18.15 2.30 15.77
N SER A 228 19.11 1.94 16.62
CA SER A 228 19.42 2.75 17.80
C SER A 228 20.23 3.98 17.41
N THR A 229 20.20 5.03 18.24
CA THR A 229 21.08 6.21 18.10
C THR A 229 22.58 5.88 18.17
N LYS A 230 22.94 4.67 18.65
CA LYS A 230 24.31 4.15 18.65
C LYS A 230 24.65 3.36 17.37
N GLY A 231 23.70 3.25 16.44
CA GLY A 231 23.86 2.55 15.17
C GLY A 231 23.69 1.04 15.24
N GLU A 232 23.12 0.50 16.33
CA GLU A 232 22.72 -0.92 16.35
C GLU A 232 21.45 -1.09 15.51
N VAL A 233 21.36 -2.18 14.76
CA VAL A 233 20.18 -2.46 13.93
C VAL A 233 19.60 -3.82 14.29
N LYS A 234 18.29 -3.88 14.53
CA LYS A 234 17.55 -5.13 14.77
C LYS A 234 16.20 -5.10 14.09
N VAL A 235 15.72 -6.24 13.64
CA VAL A 235 14.38 -6.36 13.05
C VAL A 235 13.49 -7.20 13.98
N GLY A 236 12.28 -6.71 14.23
CA GLY A 236 11.24 -7.46 14.96
C GLY A 236 10.53 -8.41 14.01
N LYS A 237 9.98 -9.50 14.55
CA LYS A 237 9.20 -10.45 13.76
C LYS A 237 7.71 -10.09 13.86
N PRO A 238 7.07 -9.67 12.77
CA PRO A 238 5.64 -9.47 12.79
C PRO A 238 4.93 -10.82 12.88
N ASP A 239 3.68 -10.79 13.29
CA ASP A 239 2.75 -11.91 13.17
C ASP A 239 1.41 -11.39 12.67
N VAL A 240 0.71 -12.18 11.85
CA VAL A 240 -0.60 -11.81 11.33
C VAL A 240 -1.44 -13.05 11.09
N SER A 241 -2.71 -12.96 11.43
CA SER A 241 -3.69 -14.01 11.23
C SER A 241 -5.06 -13.43 10.90
N ALA A 242 -5.84 -14.19 10.13
CA ALA A 242 -7.23 -13.91 9.84
C ALA A 242 -8.10 -15.04 10.38
N SER A 243 -9.27 -14.70 10.88
CA SER A 243 -10.33 -15.66 11.18
C SER A 243 -11.64 -15.18 10.58
N GLU A 244 -12.36 -16.09 9.93
CA GLU A 244 -13.61 -15.78 9.22
C GLU A 244 -14.81 -16.33 9.99
N GLY A 245 -15.74 -15.45 10.35
CA GLY A 245 -17.01 -15.79 10.97
C GLY A 245 -17.99 -16.38 9.96
N ALA A 246 -18.99 -17.12 10.46
CA ALA A 246 -20.04 -17.72 9.62
C ALA A 246 -20.89 -16.67 8.89
N ASP A 247 -20.97 -15.46 9.44
CA ASP A 247 -21.64 -14.28 8.90
C ASP A 247 -20.80 -13.52 7.85
N GLY A 248 -19.57 -13.96 7.58
CA GLY A 248 -18.64 -13.30 6.67
C GLY A 248 -17.74 -12.26 7.35
N GLN A 249 -17.81 -12.05 8.66
CA GLN A 249 -16.87 -11.15 9.33
C GLN A 249 -15.43 -11.69 9.24
N VAL A 250 -14.44 -10.86 8.91
CA VAL A 250 -13.02 -11.20 8.98
C VAL A 250 -12.40 -10.49 10.17
N ASN A 251 -11.94 -11.25 11.16
CA ASN A 251 -11.18 -10.72 12.28
C ASN A 251 -9.69 -10.84 11.97
N ILE A 252 -9.03 -9.68 11.91
CA ILE A 252 -7.61 -9.58 11.64
C ILE A 252 -6.89 -9.31 12.95
N LYS A 253 -5.94 -10.19 13.26
CA LYS A 253 -5.09 -10.05 14.43
C LYS A 253 -3.66 -9.90 13.96
N TYR A 254 -2.98 -8.89 14.47
CA TYR A 254 -1.60 -8.61 14.10
C TYR A 254 -0.77 -8.26 15.33
N LYS A 255 0.53 -8.51 15.20
CA LYS A 255 1.53 -8.24 16.22
C LYS A 255 2.80 -7.66 15.60
N PHE A 256 3.37 -6.65 16.25
CA PHE A 256 4.71 -6.15 15.97
C PHE A 256 5.54 -6.16 17.25
N ALA A 257 6.82 -6.47 17.15
CA ALA A 257 7.70 -6.55 18.32
C ALA A 257 8.74 -5.44 18.31
N ASN A 258 8.98 -4.73 19.41
CA ASN A 258 10.17 -3.88 19.53
C ASN A 258 11.39 -4.77 19.82
N PRO A 259 12.32 -4.94 18.86
CA PRO A 259 13.45 -5.85 19.04
C PRO A 259 14.51 -5.33 20.03
N PHE A 260 14.41 -4.08 20.47
CA PHE A 260 15.29 -3.49 21.49
C PHE A 260 14.69 -3.46 22.90
N ALA A 261 13.40 -3.75 23.06
CA ALA A 261 12.78 -3.78 24.38
C ALA A 261 13.18 -5.04 25.19
N PRO A 262 13.39 -4.94 26.52
CA PRO A 262 13.62 -6.10 27.38
C PRO A 262 12.43 -7.06 27.32
N GLY A 263 12.65 -8.31 26.86
CA GLY A 263 11.58 -9.29 26.69
C GLY A 263 10.78 -9.17 25.38
N GLY A 264 11.09 -8.19 24.53
CA GLY A 264 10.53 -8.02 23.19
C GLY A 264 9.10 -7.49 23.17
N ASP A 265 8.88 -6.29 23.74
CA ASP A 265 7.57 -5.62 23.81
C ASP A 265 6.75 -5.83 22.52
N VAL A 266 5.60 -6.48 22.68
CA VAL A 266 4.71 -6.80 21.56
C VAL A 266 3.53 -5.84 21.57
N TRP A 267 3.37 -5.12 20.47
CA TRP A 267 2.16 -4.38 20.16
C TRP A 267 1.21 -5.32 19.44
N GLU A 268 0.14 -5.72 20.11
CA GLU A 268 -0.90 -6.58 19.56
C GLU A 268 -2.19 -5.77 19.38
N MET A 269 -2.80 -5.89 18.21
CA MET A 269 -4.09 -5.27 17.93
C MET A 269 -4.95 -6.26 17.14
N SER A 270 -6.25 -6.25 17.43
CA SER A 270 -7.26 -7.05 16.75
C SER A 270 -8.34 -6.12 16.23
N VAL A 271 -8.60 -6.17 14.93
CA VAL A 271 -9.61 -5.33 14.28
C VAL A 271 -10.64 -6.23 13.58
N PRO A 272 -11.93 -6.08 13.90
CA PRO A 272 -12.98 -6.70 13.10
C PRO A 272 -13.15 -5.92 11.81
N VAL A 273 -13.12 -6.61 10.67
CA VAL A 273 -13.43 -6.02 9.37
C VAL A 273 -14.56 -6.79 8.70
N TRP A 274 -15.60 -6.07 8.32
CA TRP A 274 -16.82 -6.68 7.77
C TRP A 274 -16.60 -7.10 6.33
N CYS A 275 -16.62 -8.40 6.05
CA CYS A 275 -16.89 -8.90 4.72
C CYS A 275 -18.40 -9.14 4.60
N VAL A 276 -19.02 -8.42 3.67
CA VAL A 276 -20.42 -8.62 3.34
C VAL A 276 -20.39 -9.70 2.27
N LYS A 277 -20.59 -10.96 2.66
CA LYS A 277 -21.11 -11.92 1.69
C LYS A 277 -22.37 -11.28 1.14
N GLN A 278 -22.41 -11.03 -0.18
CA GLN A 278 -23.62 -10.59 -0.86
C GLN A 278 -24.80 -11.35 -0.27
N CYS A 279 -25.77 -10.63 0.25
CA CYS A 279 -26.99 -11.20 0.78
C CYS A 279 -27.64 -12.00 -0.36
N THR A 280 -27.39 -13.30 -0.43
CA THR A 280 -28.28 -14.18 -1.16
C THR A 280 -29.57 -14.16 -0.37
N ALA A 281 -30.56 -13.44 -0.90
CA ALA A 281 -31.91 -13.43 -0.37
C ALA A 281 -32.32 -14.88 -0.08
N PRO A 282 -32.71 -15.22 1.16
CA PRO A 282 -33.17 -16.57 1.43
C PRO A 282 -34.40 -16.84 0.55
N SER A 283 -34.22 -17.79 -0.36
CA SER A 283 -35.27 -18.47 -1.11
C SER A 283 -36.49 -18.72 -0.21
N ARG A 284 -37.62 -18.11 -0.60
CA ARG A 284 -39.01 -18.40 -0.23
C ARG A 284 -39.18 -19.51 0.83
N TYR A 285 -39.60 -19.12 2.02
CA TYR A 285 -40.24 -20.06 2.94
C TYR A 285 -41.58 -20.55 2.35
N PRO A 286 -41.88 -21.86 2.45
CA PRO A 286 -43.14 -22.43 2.00
C PRO A 286 -44.27 -22.02 2.96
N GLY A 287 -45.43 -21.72 2.37
CA GLY A 287 -46.58 -21.18 3.07
C GLY A 287 -47.02 -21.99 4.28
N LYS A 288 -47.40 -21.27 5.34
CA LYS A 288 -48.29 -21.78 6.39
C LYS A 288 -49.50 -20.86 6.48
N GLY A 289 -50.66 -21.49 6.31
CA GLY A 289 -51.95 -20.85 6.09
C GLY A 289 -52.44 -20.01 7.26
N LEU A 290 -53.14 -18.94 6.91
CA LEU A 290 -54.07 -18.27 7.80
C LEU A 290 -55.26 -19.20 8.10
N HIS A 291 -55.32 -19.69 9.33
CA HIS A 291 -56.59 -20.10 9.95
C HIS A 291 -57.03 -19.01 10.95
N ARG A 292 -58.11 -18.32 10.55
CA ARG A 292 -59.19 -17.68 11.30
C ARG A 292 -59.00 -17.44 12.81
N ARG A 293 -59.33 -16.22 13.26
CA ARG A 293 -60.68 -15.87 13.75
C ARG A 293 -61.00 -14.42 13.42
#